data_AF-A0A7G7LD71-F1
#
_entry.id   AF-A0A7G7LD71-F1
#
_cell.length_a   1.000
_cell.length_b   1.000
_cell.length_c   1.000
_cell.angle_alpha   90.00
_cell.angle_beta   90.00
_cell.angle_gamma   90.00
#
_symmetry.space_group_name_H-M   'P 1'
#
loop_
_entity.id
_entity.type
_entity.pdbx_description
1 polymer ?
#
loop_
_entity_poly.entity_id
_entity_poly.type
_entity_poly.pdbx_seq_one_letter_code
_entity_poly.pdbx_strand_id
1 'polypeptide(L)'
;MSTAAEGHRRAEEHLALAAAGDTEGAQRVLDEAVDLPAMTYLGAAFTAVSRGGARELSPAQRAQATGRHMRISALRDSARRDPEALRTWLAASAAEAVFVRQMQANTAARAAGTA
;
A
#
# COMPACT_ATOMS: atom_id res chain seq x y z
N MET A 1 -7.63 16.53 -13.13
CA MET A 1 -7.10 15.91 -11.90
C MET A 1 -5.62 15.66 -12.12
N SER A 2 -4.74 15.93 -11.15
CA SER A 2 -3.30 15.64 -11.32
C SER A 2 -3.04 14.13 -11.25
N THR A 3 -1.96 13.64 -11.86
CA THR A 3 -1.54 12.23 -11.78
C THR A 3 -1.33 11.75 -10.34
N ALA A 4 -0.88 12.66 -9.45
CA ALA A 4 -0.76 12.37 -8.02
C ALA A 4 -2.13 12.18 -7.33
N ALA A 5 -3.09 13.06 -7.63
CA ALA A 5 -4.44 12.96 -7.07
C ALA A 5 -5.16 11.70 -7.56
N GLU A 6 -4.97 11.34 -8.83
CA GLU A 6 -5.48 10.10 -9.38
C GLU A 6 -4.84 8.87 -8.73
N GLY A 7 -3.52 8.85 -8.56
CA GLY A 7 -2.83 7.77 -7.84
C GLY A 7 -3.34 7.57 -6.41
N HIS A 8 -3.63 8.66 -5.69
CA HIS A 8 -4.25 8.58 -4.36
C HIS A 8 -5.67 8.01 -4.41
N ARG A 9 -6.52 8.50 -5.32
CA ARG A 9 -7.88 7.99 -5.50
C ARG A 9 -7.89 6.48 -5.78
N ARG A 10 -7.02 6.02 -6.68
CA ARG A 10 -6.90 4.60 -7.03
C ARG A 10 -6.35 3.75 -5.88
N ALA A 11 -5.43 4.29 -5.06
CA ALA A 11 -4.97 3.58 -3.87
C ALA A 11 -6.10 3.34 -2.87
N GLU A 12 -6.94 4.36 -2.62
CA GLU A 12 -8.11 4.21 -1.74
C GLU A 12 -9.14 3.22 -2.32
N GLU A 13 -9.36 3.25 -3.64
CA GLU A 13 -10.20 2.27 -4.34
C GLU A 13 -9.69 0.83 -4.14
N HIS A 14 -8.40 0.57 -4.37
CA HIS A 14 -7.78 -0.73 -4.12
C HIS A 14 -7.97 -1.18 -2.66
N LEU A 15 -7.74 -0.29 -1.69
CA LEU A 15 -7.86 -0.61 -0.27
C LEU A 15 -9.31 -0.92 0.13
N ALA A 16 -10.28 -0.21 -0.43
CA ALA A 16 -11.69 -0.47 -0.20
C ALA A 16 -12.12 -1.84 -0.74
N LEU A 17 -11.68 -2.19 -1.96
CA LEU A 17 -11.95 -3.50 -2.57
C LEU A 17 -11.29 -4.63 -1.77
N ALA A 18 -10.02 -4.45 -1.38
CA ALA A 18 -9.32 -5.41 -0.54
C ALA A 18 -10.01 -5.61 0.82
N ALA A 19 -10.50 -4.53 1.45
CA ALA A 19 -11.25 -4.61 2.70
C ALA A 19 -12.61 -5.33 2.55
N ALA A 20 -13.24 -5.21 1.38
CA ALA A 20 -14.46 -5.94 1.03
C ALA A 20 -14.22 -7.41 0.64
N GLY A 21 -12.96 -7.85 0.55
CA GLY A 21 -12.58 -9.19 0.08
C GLY A 21 -12.63 -9.37 -1.44
N ASP A 22 -12.84 -8.28 -2.20
CA ASP A 22 -12.80 -8.29 -3.67
C ASP A 22 -11.36 -8.23 -4.17
N THR A 23 -10.70 -9.38 -4.17
CA THR A 23 -9.30 -9.51 -4.61
C THR A 23 -9.14 -9.29 -6.11
N GLU A 24 -10.13 -9.66 -6.92
CA GLU A 24 -10.09 -9.47 -8.38
C GLU A 24 -10.23 -7.98 -8.73
N GLY A 25 -11.18 -7.28 -8.11
CA GLY A 25 -11.31 -5.84 -8.24
C GLY A 25 -10.06 -5.11 -7.78
N ALA A 26 -9.52 -5.47 -6.61
CA ALA A 26 -8.29 -4.88 -6.11
C ALA A 26 -7.10 -5.09 -7.06
N GLN A 27 -6.98 -6.28 -7.67
CA GLN A 27 -5.95 -6.56 -8.66
C GLN A 27 -6.13 -5.74 -9.93
N ARG A 28 -7.37 -5.58 -10.41
CA ARG A 28 -7.69 -4.77 -11.60
C ARG A 28 -7.20 -3.32 -11.48
N VAL A 29 -7.29 -2.72 -10.28
CA VAL A 29 -6.75 -1.38 -10.02
C VAL A 29 -5.24 -1.30 -10.29
N LEU A 30 -4.49 -2.35 -9.96
CA LEU A 30 -3.06 -2.42 -10.22
C LEU A 30 -2.77 -2.64 -11.71
N ASP A 31 -3.54 -3.52 -12.36
CA ASP A 31 -3.36 -3.88 -13.78
C ASP A 31 -3.64 -2.70 -14.72
N GLU A 32 -4.56 -1.81 -14.33
CA GLU A 32 -4.88 -0.59 -15.09
C GLU A 32 -3.80 0.50 -14.98
N ALA A 33 -2.85 0.39 -14.05
CA ALA A 33 -1.69 1.28 -13.98
C ALA A 33 -0.64 0.85 -15.02
N VAL A 34 -0.87 1.20 -16.28
CA VAL A 34 -0.08 0.70 -17.43
C VAL A 34 1.16 1.53 -17.76
N ASP A 35 1.22 2.79 -17.33
CA ASP A 35 2.34 3.69 -17.60
C ASP A 35 3.18 4.02 -16.35
N LEU A 36 4.41 4.50 -16.56
CA LEU A 36 5.35 4.77 -15.48
C LEU A 36 4.82 5.81 -14.47
N PRO A 37 4.22 6.95 -14.89
CA PRO A 37 3.60 7.88 -13.97
C PRO A 37 2.51 7.24 -13.11
N ALA A 38 1.56 6.52 -13.71
CA ALA A 38 0.47 5.86 -13.01
C ALA A 38 1.00 4.87 -11.96
N MET A 39 1.93 4.00 -12.34
CA MET A 39 2.58 3.06 -11.42
C MET A 39 3.29 3.79 -10.28
N THR A 40 4.03 4.86 -10.59
CA THR A 40 4.83 5.60 -9.60
C THR A 40 3.94 6.32 -8.59
N TYR A 41 2.91 7.03 -9.05
CA TYR A 41 2.01 7.77 -8.16
C TYR A 41 1.10 6.85 -7.35
N LEU A 42 0.63 5.74 -7.92
CA LEU A 42 -0.13 4.74 -7.18
C LEU A 42 0.72 4.07 -6.08
N GLY A 43 1.95 3.65 -6.40
CA GLY A 43 2.87 3.09 -5.40
C GLY A 43 3.31 4.10 -4.34
N ALA A 44 3.48 5.38 -4.71
CA ALA A 44 3.73 6.45 -3.75
C ALA A 44 2.54 6.65 -2.79
N ALA A 45 1.30 6.56 -3.30
CA ALA A 45 0.10 6.63 -2.47
C ALA A 45 0.02 5.45 -1.47
N PHE A 46 0.29 4.21 -1.90
CA PHE A 46 0.39 3.06 -0.98
C PHE A 46 1.48 3.24 0.08
N THR A 47 2.64 3.77 -0.32
CA THR A 47 3.74 4.08 0.60
C THR A 47 3.31 5.11 1.65
N ALA A 48 2.58 6.15 1.24
CA ALA A 48 2.06 7.18 2.14
C ALA A 48 1.06 6.60 3.14
N VAL A 49 0.11 5.77 2.68
CA VAL A 49 -0.86 5.08 3.55
C VAL A 49 -0.13 4.21 4.57
N SER A 50 0.80 3.37 4.11
CA SER A 50 1.52 2.44 4.97
C SER A 50 2.40 3.14 6.00
N ARG A 51 3.16 4.17 5.59
CA ARG A 51 3.99 4.97 6.52
C ARG A 51 3.16 5.80 7.48
N GLY A 52 2.03 6.35 7.02
CA GLY A 52 1.05 7.03 7.86
C GLY A 52 0.54 6.10 8.95
N GLY A 53 -0.06 4.99 8.56
CA GLY A 53 -0.68 4.04 9.50
C GLY A 53 0.32 3.37 10.43
N ALA A 54 1.56 3.12 9.99
CA ALA A 54 2.60 2.56 10.85
C ALA A 54 2.92 3.42 12.08
N ARG A 55 2.63 4.74 12.03
CA ARG A 55 2.85 5.63 13.18
C ARG A 55 1.91 5.39 14.35
N GLU A 56 0.76 4.78 14.09
CA GLU A 56 -0.28 4.46 15.08
C GLU A 56 -0.12 3.06 15.69
N LEU A 57 0.84 2.27 15.21
CA LEU A 57 1.06 0.90 15.66
C LEU A 57 1.92 0.82 16.92
N SER A 58 1.91 -0.32 17.60
CA SER A 58 2.86 -0.59 18.69
C SER A 58 4.33 -0.52 18.22
N PRO A 59 5.31 -0.32 19.12
CA PRO A 59 6.72 -0.30 18.74
C PRO A 59 7.18 -1.53 17.95
N ALA A 60 6.75 -2.73 18.35
CA ALA A 60 7.10 -3.98 17.67
C ALA A 60 6.53 -4.03 16.23
N GLN A 61 5.25 -3.70 16.06
CA GLN A 61 4.60 -3.65 14.74
C GLN A 61 5.19 -2.57 13.84
N ARG A 62 5.57 -1.41 14.40
CA ARG A 62 6.23 -0.33 13.68
C ARG A 62 7.62 -0.73 13.19
N ALA A 63 8.39 -1.45 14.01
CA ALA A 63 9.68 -2.00 13.61
C ALA A 63 9.53 -3.02 12.47
N GLN A 64 8.52 -3.90 12.55
CA GLN A 64 8.18 -4.82 11.47
C GLN A 64 7.83 -4.08 10.17
N ALA A 65 6.96 -3.07 10.22
CA ALA A 65 6.59 -2.25 9.06
C ALA A 65 7.81 -1.55 8.45
N THR A 66 8.70 -1.01 9.30
CA THR A 66 9.95 -0.37 8.85
C THR A 66 10.83 -1.35 8.08
N GLY A 67 11.03 -2.56 8.60
CA GLY A 67 11.80 -3.60 7.90
C GLY A 67 11.17 -4.03 6.58
N ARG A 68 9.84 -4.02 6.48
CA ARG A 68 9.11 -4.33 5.23
C ARG A 68 9.26 -3.19 4.22
N HIS A 69 9.15 -1.92 4.65
CA HIS A 69 9.42 -0.76 3.81
C HIS A 69 10.83 -0.77 3.22
N MET A 70 11.85 -1.15 3.99
CA MET A 70 13.22 -1.24 3.46
C MET A 70 13.33 -2.23 2.30
N ARG A 71 12.67 -3.39 2.39
CA ARG A 71 12.65 -4.37 1.29
C ARG A 71 11.89 -3.84 0.07
N ILE A 72 10.75 -3.16 0.28
CA ILE A 72 9.94 -2.58 -0.79
C ILE A 72 10.69 -1.44 -1.49
N SER A 73 11.39 -0.59 -0.74
CA SER A 73 12.25 0.46 -1.33
C SER A 73 13.35 -0.14 -2.19
N ALA A 74 14.00 -1.22 -1.74
CA ALA A 74 15.00 -1.91 -2.55
C ALA A 74 14.42 -2.47 -3.87
N LEU A 75 13.17 -2.96 -3.86
CA LEU A 75 12.46 -3.35 -5.09
C LEU A 75 12.21 -2.15 -6.01
N ARG A 76 11.84 -0.98 -5.46
CA ARG A 76 11.64 0.23 -6.28
C ARG A 76 12.92 0.68 -6.96
N ASP A 77 14.03 0.65 -6.21
CA ASP A 77 15.34 1.08 -6.66
C ASP A 77 15.89 0.15 -7.73
N SER A 78 15.71 -1.17 -7.57
CA SER A 78 16.12 -2.16 -8.57
C SER A 78 15.29 -2.09 -9.85
N ALA A 79 13.98 -1.79 -9.74
CA ALA A 79 13.08 -1.72 -10.88
C ALA A 79 13.39 -0.56 -11.86
N ARG A 80 14.03 0.52 -11.41
CA ARG A 80 14.33 1.70 -12.24
C ARG A 80 13.11 2.20 -13.03
N ARG A 81 13.11 1.98 -14.35
CA ARG A 81 12.05 2.33 -15.32
C ARG A 81 11.46 1.09 -16.00
N ASP A 82 11.84 -0.11 -15.58
CA ASP A 82 11.32 -1.37 -16.11
C ASP A 82 9.86 -1.56 -15.64
N PRO A 83 8.87 -1.53 -16.55
CA PRO A 83 7.46 -1.69 -16.19
C PRO A 83 7.15 -3.03 -15.51
N GLU A 84 7.82 -4.11 -15.87
CA GLU A 84 7.56 -5.43 -15.29
C GLU A 84 8.04 -5.49 -13.83
N ALA A 85 9.26 -5.02 -13.58
CA ALA A 85 9.78 -4.88 -12.23
C ALA A 85 8.95 -3.89 -11.38
N LEU A 86 8.42 -2.84 -11.99
CA LEU A 86 7.52 -1.89 -11.32
C LEU A 86 6.19 -2.50 -10.90
N ARG A 87 5.62 -3.43 -11.68
CA ARG A 87 4.41 -4.18 -11.26
C ARG A 87 4.66 -4.99 -9.99
N THR A 88 5.82 -5.63 -9.90
CA THR A 88 6.22 -6.37 -8.69
C THR A 88 6.34 -5.45 -7.48
N TRP A 89 7.01 -4.31 -7.63
CA TRP A 89 7.10 -3.29 -6.59
C TRP A 89 5.72 -2.74 -6.17
N LEU A 90 4.85 -2.50 -7.16
CA LEU A 90 3.51 -1.96 -6.96
C LEU A 90 2.63 -2.93 -6.15
N ALA A 91 2.62 -4.22 -6.52
CA ALA A 91 1.92 -5.25 -5.79
C ALA A 91 2.43 -5.40 -4.34
N ALA A 92 3.75 -5.35 -4.13
CA ALA A 92 4.34 -5.39 -2.79
C ALA A 92 3.95 -4.15 -1.94
N SER A 93 3.90 -2.98 -2.56
CA SER A 93 3.47 -1.73 -1.91
C SER A 93 2.00 -1.79 -1.50
N ALA A 94 1.13 -2.28 -2.40
CA ALA A 94 -0.30 -2.44 -2.14
C ALA A 94 -0.56 -3.43 -0.99
N ALA A 95 0.08 -4.59 -1.02
CA ALA A 95 -0.02 -5.59 0.05
C ALA A 95 0.43 -5.04 1.41
N GLU A 96 1.45 -4.19 1.42
CA GLU A 96 1.92 -3.55 2.65
C GLU A 96 0.97 -2.48 3.19
N ALA A 97 0.30 -1.72 2.32
CA ALA A 97 -0.74 -0.79 2.74
C ALA A 97 -1.95 -1.53 3.35
N VAL A 98 -2.40 -2.62 2.71
CA VAL A 98 -3.45 -3.50 3.26
C VAL A 98 -3.05 -4.07 4.62
N PHE A 99 -1.84 -4.60 4.73
CA PHE A 99 -1.32 -5.16 5.98
C PHE A 99 -1.32 -4.14 7.12
N VAL A 100 -0.85 -2.92 6.87
CA VAL A 100 -0.87 -1.85 7.89
C VAL A 100 -2.29 -1.46 8.30
N ARG A 101 -3.21 -1.33 7.33
CA ARG A 101 -4.63 -1.05 7.63
C ARG A 101 -5.24 -2.14 8.50
N GLN A 102 -4.95 -3.40 8.21
CA GLN A 102 -5.43 -4.52 9.02
C GLN A 102 -4.86 -4.48 10.45
N MET A 103 -3.58 -4.14 10.61
CA MET A 103 -2.99 -3.96 11.95
C MET A 103 -3.63 -2.81 12.72
N GLN A 104 -3.92 -1.68 12.07
CA GLN A 104 -4.63 -0.56 12.70
C GLN A 104 -6.03 -0.97 13.17
N ALA A 105 -6.79 -1.65 12.30
CA ALA A 105 -8.13 -2.15 12.64
C ALA A 105 -8.09 -3.12 13.84
N ASN A 106 -7.12 -4.04 13.86
CA ASN A 106 -6.95 -4.98 14.98
C ASN A 106 -6.59 -4.26 16.29
N THR A 107 -5.72 -3.24 16.24
CA THR A 107 -5.38 -2.44 17.41
C THR A 107 -6.58 -1.66 17.93
N ALA A 108 -7.36 -1.04 17.03
CA ALA A 108 -8.58 -0.31 17.38
C ALA A 108 -9.64 -1.24 17.99
N ALA A 109 -9.86 -2.42 17.41
CA ALA A 109 -10.80 -3.41 17.93
C ALA A 109 -10.42 -3.88 19.34
N ARG A 110 -9.13 -4.10 19.61
CA ARG A 110 -8.65 -4.43 20.96
C ARG A 110 -8.92 -3.30 21.94
N ALA A 111 -8.62 -2.06 21.56
CA ALA A 111 -8.87 -0.90 22.42
C ALA A 111 -10.37 -0.73 22.76
N ALA A 112 -11.26 -1.00 21.80
CA ALA A 112 -12.71 -0.93 21.98
C ALA A 112 -13.29 -2.08 22.82
N GLY A 113 -12.68 -3.27 22.77
CA GLY A 113 -13.08 -4.44 23.58
C GLY A 113 -12.48 -4.48 24.99
N THR A 114 -11.60 -3.53 25.33
CA THR A 114 -10.99 -3.36 26.67
C THR A 114 -11.60 -2.22 27.49
N ALA A 115 -12.81 -1.76 27.13
CA ALA A 115 -13.64 -0.85 27.93
C ALA A 115 -14.81 -1.61 28.56
#